data_AF-A0A4Y3TQZ3-F1
#
_entry.id   AF-A0A4Y3TQZ3-F1
#
_cell.length_a   1.000
_cell.length_b   1.000
_cell.length_c   1.000
_cell.angle_alpha   90.00
_cell.angle_beta   90.00
_cell.angle_gamma   90.00
#
_symmetry.space_group_name_H-M   'P 1'
#
loop_
_entity.id
_entity.type
_entity.pdbx_description
1 polymer ?
#
loop_
_entity_poly.entity_id
_entity_poly.type
_entity_poly.pdbx_seq_one_letter_code
_entity_poly.pdbx_strand_id
1 'polypeptide(L)'
;MGTIGTPAEIMANKPMSGDEMAQNVEQRLFEAGITLACLPSHGLRPSSRVSSWRDTLMDLEDLLTLVAEEDLRPPVPSAAKISRMDEAMGWVQAISAADQRRVVLLWMMIHPITHRHRLSWEKIGKRIGRSDKTAKSLFRRGLASITKKKYA
;
A
#
# COMPACT_ATOMS: atom_id res chain seq x y z
N MET A 1 -49.26 -6.90 -4.64
CA MET A 1 -48.61 -7.20 -3.34
C MET A 1 -47.14 -7.43 -3.61
N GLY A 2 -46.27 -6.47 -3.29
CA GLY A 2 -44.82 -6.60 -3.51
C GLY A 2 -44.22 -7.48 -2.43
N THR A 3 -43.63 -8.60 -2.81
CA THR A 3 -42.83 -9.44 -1.92
C THR A 3 -41.59 -8.65 -1.50
N ILE A 4 -41.54 -8.25 -0.23
CA ILE A 4 -40.31 -7.72 0.38
C ILE A 4 -39.31 -8.88 0.34
N GLY A 5 -38.25 -8.72 -0.46
CA GLY A 5 -37.22 -9.75 -0.63
C GLY A 5 -36.68 -10.24 0.72
N THR A 6 -36.23 -11.48 0.74
CA THR A 6 -35.69 -12.14 1.94
C THR A 6 -34.50 -11.32 2.49
N PRO A 7 -34.26 -11.22 3.82
CA PRO A 7 -33.18 -10.37 4.36
C PRO A 7 -31.80 -10.63 3.74
N ALA A 8 -31.53 -11.87 3.33
CA ALA A 8 -30.31 -12.25 2.60
C ALA A 8 -30.21 -11.63 1.20
N GLU A 9 -31.33 -11.48 0.48
CA GLU A 9 -31.39 -10.87 -0.86
C GLU A 9 -31.24 -9.35 -0.77
N ILE A 10 -31.78 -8.73 0.29
CA ILE A 10 -31.60 -7.30 0.57
C ILE A 10 -30.14 -7.00 0.94
N MET A 11 -29.49 -7.87 1.70
CA MET A 11 -28.06 -7.74 2.02
C MET A 11 -27.16 -7.94 0.78
N ALA A 12 -27.54 -8.84 -0.15
CA ALA A 12 -26.80 -9.08 -1.38
C ALA A 12 -26.90 -7.93 -2.40
N ASN A 13 -27.94 -7.10 -2.32
CA ASN A 13 -28.22 -6.03 -3.27
C ASN A 13 -27.99 -4.61 -2.70
N LYS A 14 -27.38 -4.51 -1.51
CA LYS A 14 -27.03 -3.22 -0.92
C LYS A 14 -25.85 -2.61 -1.69
N PRO A 15 -25.98 -1.40 -2.25
CA PRO A 15 -24.82 -0.71 -2.83
C PRO A 15 -23.78 -0.50 -1.73
N MET A 16 -22.53 -0.88 -2.02
CA MET A 16 -21.40 -0.75 -1.11
C MET A 16 -21.34 0.69 -0.58
N SER A 17 -21.21 0.87 0.73
CA SER A 17 -21.09 2.21 1.33
C SER A 17 -19.78 2.87 0.89
N GLY A 18 -19.74 4.20 0.83
CA GLY A 18 -18.50 4.93 0.52
C GLY A 18 -17.34 4.56 1.45
N ASP A 19 -17.64 4.30 2.72
CA ASP A 19 -16.66 3.85 3.71
C ASP A 19 -16.14 2.44 3.42
N GLU A 20 -17.03 1.53 2.99
CA GLU A 20 -16.66 0.16 2.60
C GLU A 20 -15.78 0.16 1.35
N MET A 21 -16.08 1.04 0.37
CA MET A 21 -15.24 1.22 -0.81
C MET A 21 -13.85 1.72 -0.44
N ALA A 22 -13.75 2.71 0.45
CA ALA A 22 -12.47 3.24 0.91
C ALA A 22 -11.67 2.17 1.68
N GLN A 23 -12.32 1.40 2.54
CA GLN A 23 -11.69 0.29 3.27
C GLN A 23 -11.19 -0.80 2.31
N ASN A 24 -11.94 -1.12 1.25
CA ASN A 24 -11.48 -2.06 0.22
C ASN A 24 -10.21 -1.58 -0.48
N VAL A 25 -10.16 -0.29 -0.84
CA VAL A 25 -8.96 0.31 -1.45
C VAL A 25 -7.78 0.25 -0.49
N GLU A 26 -7.97 0.63 0.78
CA GLU A 26 -6.93 0.60 1.81
C GLU A 26 -6.37 -0.83 1.99
N GLN A 27 -7.27 -1.83 2.09
CA GLN A 27 -6.88 -3.23 2.19
C GLN A 27 -6.09 -3.71 0.96
N ARG A 28 -6.50 -3.30 -0.23
CA ARG A 28 -5.79 -3.64 -1.48
C ARG A 28 -4.41 -2.99 -1.55
N LEU A 29 -4.25 -1.76 -1.09
CA LEU A 29 -2.95 -1.09 -0.98
C LEU A 29 -2.06 -1.79 0.05
N PHE A 30 -2.65 -2.25 1.16
CA PHE A 30 -1.94 -3.02 2.17
C PHE A 30 -1.44 -4.37 1.64
N GLU A 31 -2.30 -5.13 0.95
CA GLU A 31 -1.91 -6.39 0.27
C GLU A 31 -0.79 -6.16 -0.76
N ALA A 32 -0.89 -5.07 -1.53
CA ALA A 32 0.13 -4.70 -2.50
C ALA A 32 1.48 -4.38 -1.84
N GLY A 33 1.48 -3.66 -0.70
CA GLY A 33 2.69 -3.38 0.06
C GLY A 33 3.39 -4.63 0.61
N ILE A 34 2.62 -5.60 1.13
CA ILE A 34 3.15 -6.91 1.52
C ILE A 34 3.74 -7.64 0.31
N THR A 35 2.98 -7.71 -0.79
CA THR A 35 3.40 -8.41 -2.01
C THR A 35 4.69 -7.82 -2.57
N LEU A 36 4.80 -6.49 -2.59
CA LEU A 36 5.99 -5.77 -3.02
C LEU A 36 7.22 -6.12 -2.16
N ALA A 37 7.05 -6.19 -0.84
CA ALA A 37 8.12 -6.55 0.09
C ALA A 37 8.57 -8.02 -0.02
N CYS A 38 7.71 -8.90 -0.56
CA CYS A 38 8.05 -10.29 -0.85
C CYS A 38 8.71 -10.49 -2.22
N LEU A 39 8.79 -9.47 -3.08
CA LEU A 39 9.45 -9.60 -4.37
C LEU A 39 10.96 -9.77 -4.19
N PRO A 40 11.60 -10.66 -4.96
CA PRO A 40 13.04 -10.82 -4.91
C PRO A 40 13.73 -9.53 -5.39
N SER A 41 14.51 -8.91 -4.51
CA SER A 41 15.33 -7.72 -4.80
C SER A 41 16.62 -8.04 -5.58
N HIS A 42 16.91 -9.32 -5.81
CA HIS A 42 18.14 -9.82 -6.44
C HIS A 42 17.79 -10.71 -7.64
N GLY A 43 18.65 -10.71 -8.67
CA GLY A 43 18.50 -11.57 -9.86
C GLY A 43 18.25 -10.84 -11.19
N LEU A 44 18.08 -9.51 -11.15
CA LEU A 44 18.03 -8.68 -12.36
C LEU A 44 19.45 -8.52 -12.92
N ARG A 45 19.72 -9.12 -14.09
CA ARG A 45 20.97 -8.98 -14.85
C ARG A 45 20.69 -8.33 -16.22
N PRO A 46 21.53 -7.41 -16.70
CA PRO A 46 22.76 -6.92 -16.07
C PRO A 46 22.47 -5.88 -14.96
N SER A 47 23.24 -5.96 -13.87
CA SER A 47 23.14 -5.08 -12.69
C SER A 47 23.28 -3.59 -13.02
N SER A 48 23.90 -3.26 -14.16
CA SER A 48 24.09 -1.90 -14.67
C SER A 48 22.81 -1.20 -15.18
N ARG A 49 21.71 -1.94 -15.36
CA ARG A 49 20.40 -1.38 -15.76
C ARG A 49 19.41 -1.27 -14.61
N VAL A 50 19.76 -1.75 -13.42
CA VAL A 50 18.93 -1.55 -12.24
C VAL A 50 19.23 -0.15 -11.73
N SER A 51 18.21 0.69 -11.64
CA SER A 51 18.29 1.92 -10.86
C SER A 51 18.63 1.49 -9.44
N SER A 52 19.90 1.66 -9.04
CA SER A 52 20.24 1.56 -7.63
C SER A 52 19.39 2.60 -6.96
N TRP A 53 18.46 2.19 -6.10
CA TRP A 53 17.87 3.08 -5.11
C TRP A 53 19.02 3.44 -4.15
N ARG A 54 19.99 4.22 -4.62
CA ARG A 54 21.24 4.52 -3.93
C ARG A 54 20.98 5.63 -2.92
N ASP A 55 21.28 5.29 -1.68
CA ASP A 55 21.80 6.16 -0.62
C ASP A 55 20.85 7.14 0.10
N THR A 56 19.53 7.10 -0.09
CA THR A 56 18.63 8.08 0.59
C THR A 56 17.55 7.49 1.51
N LEU A 57 17.48 6.18 1.73
CA LEU A 57 16.31 5.59 2.42
C LEU A 57 16.60 4.56 3.51
N MET A 58 17.84 4.40 3.96
CA MET A 58 18.15 3.47 5.05
C MET A 58 18.64 4.26 6.26
N ASP A 59 17.76 4.41 7.25
CA ASP A 59 18.15 4.87 8.58
C ASP A 59 18.95 3.75 9.28
N LEU A 60 19.72 4.06 10.31
CA LEU A 60 20.48 3.09 11.09
C LEU A 60 19.57 1.98 11.66
N GLU A 61 18.33 2.33 11.98
CA GLU A 61 17.29 1.39 12.41
C GLU A 61 16.86 0.41 11.28
N ASP A 62 16.81 0.87 10.04
CA ASP A 62 16.54 0.04 8.85
C ASP A 62 17.72 -0.93 8.58
N LEU A 63 18.97 -0.50 8.86
CA LEU A 63 20.18 -1.33 8.77
C LEU A 63 20.23 -2.41 9.86
N LEU A 64 19.90 -2.05 11.11
CA LEU A 64 19.92 -2.97 12.24
C LEU A 64 18.80 -4.02 12.16
N THR A 65 17.64 -3.68 11.59
CA THR A 65 16.57 -4.66 11.35
C THR A 65 16.94 -5.65 10.25
N LEU A 66 17.64 -5.23 9.19
CA LEU A 66 18.07 -6.15 8.14
C LEU A 66 19.07 -7.20 8.62
N VAL A 67 20.04 -6.81 9.45
CA VAL A 67 21.06 -7.75 9.98
C VAL A 67 20.44 -8.78 10.94
N ALA A 68 19.35 -8.43 11.64
CA ALA A 68 18.65 -9.35 12.53
C ALA A 68 17.68 -10.31 11.81
N GLU A 69 17.30 -10.02 10.56
CA GLU A 69 16.24 -10.72 9.83
C GLU A 69 16.72 -11.47 8.58
N GLU A 70 18.03 -11.51 8.30
CA GLU A 70 18.62 -12.28 7.18
C GLU A 70 18.21 -13.77 7.17
N ASP A 71 17.85 -14.33 8.33
CA ASP A 71 17.47 -15.74 8.47
C ASP A 71 16.01 -16.06 8.08
N LEU A 72 15.14 -15.06 7.87
CA LEU A 72 13.73 -15.30 7.51
C LEU A 72 13.40 -14.76 6.12
N ARG A 73 13.55 -15.63 5.11
CA ARG A 73 13.15 -15.30 3.74
C ARG A 73 11.62 -15.17 3.63
N PRO A 74 11.09 -14.01 3.21
CA PRO A 74 9.65 -13.86 3.02
C PRO A 74 9.14 -14.80 1.91
N PRO A 75 7.89 -15.29 2.00
CA PRO A 75 7.34 -16.21 1.02
C PRO A 75 7.18 -15.53 -0.35
N VAL A 76 7.65 -16.20 -1.40
CA VAL A 76 7.52 -15.71 -2.79
C VAL A 76 6.03 -15.56 -3.15
N PRO A 77 5.58 -14.41 -3.67
CA PRO A 77 4.18 -14.21 -3.99
C PRO A 77 3.76 -14.97 -5.26
N SER A 78 2.49 -15.36 -5.33
CA SER A 78 1.92 -15.96 -6.54
C SER A 78 1.69 -14.93 -7.64
N ALA A 79 1.64 -15.38 -8.90
CA ALA A 79 1.35 -14.51 -10.05
C ALA A 79 0.04 -13.72 -9.90
N ALA A 80 -0.99 -14.31 -9.28
CA ALA A 80 -2.24 -13.63 -8.99
C ALA A 80 -2.09 -12.47 -7.97
N LYS A 81 -1.23 -12.64 -6.95
CA LYS A 81 -0.91 -11.56 -6.00
C LYS A 81 -0.14 -10.43 -6.69
N ILE A 82 0.83 -10.79 -7.55
CA ILE A 82 1.59 -9.82 -8.34
C ILE A 82 0.65 -9.01 -9.26
N SER A 83 -0.26 -9.67 -9.97
CA SER A 83 -1.23 -8.99 -10.84
C SER A 83 -2.13 -8.00 -10.07
N ARG A 84 -2.59 -8.38 -8.87
CA ARG A 84 -3.38 -7.50 -7.99
C ARG A 84 -2.56 -6.34 -7.43
N MET A 85 -1.28 -6.57 -7.15
CA MET A 85 -0.32 -5.54 -6.73
C MET A 85 -0.11 -4.54 -7.87
N ASP A 86 0.13 -4.99 -9.09
CA ASP A 86 0.30 -4.11 -10.27
C ASP A 86 -0.92 -3.23 -10.50
N GLU A 87 -2.13 -3.80 -10.38
CA GLU A 87 -3.39 -3.04 -10.44
C GLU A 87 -3.44 -1.93 -9.37
N ALA A 88 -3.10 -2.26 -8.12
CA ALA A 88 -3.08 -1.31 -7.02
C ALA A 88 -2.01 -0.21 -7.21
N MET A 89 -0.83 -0.58 -7.72
CA MET A 89 0.22 0.38 -8.06
C MET A 89 -0.21 1.35 -9.17
N GLY A 90 -1.00 0.88 -10.14
CA GLY A 90 -1.63 1.73 -11.15
C GLY A 90 -2.54 2.80 -10.55
N TRP A 91 -3.29 2.47 -9.49
CA TRP A 91 -4.11 3.46 -8.78
C TRP A 91 -3.27 4.52 -8.08
N VAL A 92 -2.16 4.12 -7.44
CA VAL A 92 -1.25 5.05 -6.77
C VAL A 92 -0.60 6.00 -7.79
N GLN A 93 -0.20 5.50 -8.95
CA GLN A 93 0.33 6.32 -10.05
C GLN A 93 -0.69 7.33 -10.56
N ALA A 94 -1.98 7.00 -10.53
CA ALA A 94 -3.05 7.89 -10.95
C ALA A 94 -3.32 9.07 -10.00
N ILE A 95 -2.73 9.09 -8.80
CA ILE A 95 -2.81 10.25 -7.89
C ILE A 95 -2.00 11.40 -8.50
N SER A 96 -2.68 12.49 -8.84
CA SER A 96 -2.07 13.68 -9.45
C SER A 96 -1.21 14.47 -8.45
N ALA A 97 -1.70 14.64 -7.22
CA ALA A 97 -1.00 15.36 -6.17
C ALA A 97 0.22 14.57 -5.66
N ALA A 98 1.43 15.07 -5.96
CA ALA A 98 2.69 14.41 -5.62
C ALA A 98 2.84 14.10 -4.13
N ASP A 99 2.43 15.03 -3.25
CA ASP A 99 2.51 14.85 -1.79
C ASP A 99 1.60 13.71 -1.30
N GLN A 100 0.39 13.60 -1.85
CA GLN A 100 -0.56 12.53 -1.52
C GLN A 100 0.00 11.18 -2.00
N ARG A 101 0.49 11.13 -3.24
CA ARG A 101 1.11 9.94 -3.82
C ARG A 101 2.31 9.48 -2.99
N ARG A 102 3.18 10.41 -2.58
CA ARG A 102 4.36 10.11 -1.74
C ARG A 102 3.96 9.54 -0.39
N VAL A 103 2.94 10.09 0.27
CA VAL A 103 2.44 9.58 1.55
C VAL A 103 1.85 8.17 1.41
N VAL A 104 1.07 7.91 0.36
CA VAL A 104 0.53 6.56 0.10
C VAL A 104 1.65 5.54 -0.10
N LEU A 105 2.67 5.87 -0.90
CA LEU A 105 3.83 5.00 -1.11
C LEU A 105 4.60 4.71 0.18
N LEU A 106 4.81 5.71 1.04
CA LEU A 106 5.47 5.53 2.34
C LEU A 106 4.62 4.67 3.30
N TRP A 107 3.31 4.85 3.29
CA TRP A 107 2.39 4.04 4.10
C TRP A 107 2.38 2.57 3.66
N MET A 108 2.49 2.30 2.36
CA MET A 108 2.57 0.94 1.80
C MET A 108 3.86 0.18 2.17
N MET A 109 4.84 0.82 2.82
CA MET A 109 6.03 0.14 3.33
C MET A 109 5.65 -0.78 4.50
N ILE A 110 5.29 -2.02 4.18
CA ILE A 110 4.83 -3.02 5.14
C ILE A 110 5.88 -4.12 5.27
N HIS A 111 6.02 -4.64 6.48
CA HIS A 111 6.89 -5.76 6.78
C HIS A 111 6.24 -7.08 6.32
N PRO A 112 6.91 -7.91 5.50
CA PRO A 112 6.28 -9.08 4.88
C PRO A 112 5.97 -10.23 5.85
N ILE A 113 6.67 -10.31 7.00
CA ILE A 113 6.44 -11.34 8.03
C ILE A 113 5.47 -10.85 9.11
N THR A 114 5.80 -9.74 9.79
CA THR A 114 4.96 -9.20 10.88
C THR A 114 3.70 -8.47 10.42
N HIS A 115 3.58 -8.16 9.12
CA HIS A 115 2.49 -7.37 8.54
C HIS A 115 2.30 -6.00 9.21
N ARG A 116 3.35 -5.44 9.81
CA ARG A 116 3.33 -4.10 10.40
C ARG A 116 3.85 -3.06 9.42
N HIS A 117 3.34 -1.84 9.50
CA HIS A 117 3.95 -0.72 8.80
C HIS A 117 5.37 -0.47 9.32
N ARG A 118 6.33 -0.32 8.40
CA ARG A 118 7.73 0.00 8.73
C ARG A 118 7.89 1.42 9.28
N LEU A 119 7.01 2.33 8.85
CA LEU A 119 7.04 3.74 9.23
C LEU A 119 5.82 4.09 10.08
N SER A 120 6.07 4.68 11.25
CA SER A 120 5.03 5.37 12.01
C SER A 120 4.59 6.63 11.27
N TRP A 121 3.39 7.14 11.58
CA TRP A 121 2.91 8.40 11.01
C TRP A 121 3.83 9.59 11.29
N GLU A 122 4.52 9.58 12.43
CA GLU A 122 5.53 10.59 12.75
C GLU A 122 6.73 10.50 11.80
N LYS A 123 7.26 9.29 11.55
CA LYS A 123 8.34 9.06 10.59
C LYS A 123 7.93 9.45 9.17
N ILE A 124 6.69 9.14 8.76
CA ILE A 124 6.14 9.57 7.46
C ILE A 124 6.10 11.09 7.38
N GLY A 125 5.58 11.77 8.42
CA GLY A 125 5.55 13.23 8.51
C GLY A 125 6.95 13.84 8.36
N LYS A 126 7.93 13.34 9.11
CA LYS A 126 9.34 13.76 9.02
C LYS A 126 9.88 13.61 7.59
N ARG A 127 9.65 12.45 6.94
CA ARG A 127 10.11 12.18 5.56
C ARG A 127 9.48 13.07 4.48
N ILE A 128 8.33 13.70 4.76
CA ILE A 128 7.68 14.66 3.85
C ILE A 128 7.81 16.12 4.34
N GLY A 129 8.53 16.37 5.44
CA GLY A 129 8.68 17.70 6.03
C GLY A 129 7.40 18.28 6.63
N ARG A 130 6.48 17.45 7.16
CA ARG A 130 5.17 17.85 7.72
C ARG A 130 4.87 17.15 9.05
N SER A 131 3.82 17.60 9.74
CA SER A 131 3.30 16.92 10.94
C SER A 131 2.67 15.55 10.61
N ASP A 132 2.58 14.67 11.61
CA ASP A 132 1.89 13.38 11.49
C ASP A 132 0.39 13.57 11.13
N LYS A 133 -0.26 14.59 11.69
CA LYS A 133 -1.65 14.98 11.39
C LYS A 133 -1.81 15.35 9.91
N THR A 134 -0.86 16.12 9.38
CA THR A 134 -0.85 16.49 7.95
C THR A 134 -0.63 15.26 7.08
N ALA A 135 0.27 14.36 7.45
CA ALA A 135 0.49 13.09 6.74
C ALA A 135 -0.78 12.23 6.70
N LYS A 136 -1.47 12.04 7.83
CA LYS A 136 -2.76 11.33 7.90
C LYS A 136 -3.83 11.98 7.01
N SER A 137 -3.89 13.31 7.00
CA SER A 137 -4.83 14.05 6.14
C SER A 137 -4.52 13.86 4.65
N LEU A 138 -3.25 13.94 4.25
CA LEU A 138 -2.80 13.70 2.88
C LEU A 138 -3.09 12.26 2.43
N PHE A 139 -2.85 11.28 3.31
CA PHE A 139 -3.19 9.89 3.05
C PHE A 139 -4.69 9.72 2.75
N ARG A 140 -5.56 10.23 3.64
CA ARG A 140 -7.02 10.14 3.46
C ARG A 140 -7.49 10.79 2.16
N ARG A 141 -6.88 11.92 1.76
CA ARG A 141 -7.17 12.60 0.48
C ARG A 141 -6.72 11.76 -0.72
N GLY A 142 -5.53 11.15 -0.64
CA GLY A 142 -5.05 10.21 -1.65
C GLY A 142 -5.97 9.00 -1.81
N LEU A 143 -6.38 8.40 -0.68
CA LEU A 143 -7.33 7.29 -0.65
C LEU A 143 -8.66 7.69 -1.28
N ALA A 144 -9.23 8.84 -0.89
CA ALA A 144 -10.45 9.36 -1.47
C ALA A 144 -10.34 9.59 -3.00
N SER A 145 -9.18 10.06 -3.48
CA SER A 145 -8.93 10.21 -4.92
C SER A 145 -8.93 8.86 -5.66
N ILE A 146 -8.33 7.82 -5.07
CA ILE A 146 -8.36 6.47 -5.65
C ILE A 146 -9.78 5.91 -5.63
N THR A 147 -10.45 5.97 -4.48
CA THR A 147 -11.82 5.47 -4.32
C THR A 147 -12.76 6.12 -5.32
N LYS A 148 -12.70 7.45 -5.46
CA LYS A 148 -13.48 8.18 -6.45
C LYS A 148 -13.19 7.67 -7.87
N LYS A 149 -11.93 7.48 -8.25
CA LYS A 149 -11.59 7.03 -9.61
C LYS A 149 -11.99 5.57 -9.89
N LYS A 150 -12.01 4.72 -8.86
CA LYS A 150 -12.31 3.29 -9.01
C LYS A 150 -13.82 3.00 -9.05
N TYR A 151 -14.63 3.80 -8.35
CA TYR A 151 -16.06 3.55 -8.15
C TYR A 151 -16.99 4.64 -8.71
N ALA A 152 -16.46 5.73 -9.28
CA ALA A 152 -17.24 6.71 -10.05
C ALA A 152 -17.18 6.39 -11.55
#